data_AF-A0A8S2TUZ8-F1
#
_entry.id   AF-A0A8S2TUZ8-F1
#
_cell.length_a   1.000
_cell.length_b   1.000
_cell.length_c   1.000
_cell.angle_alpha   90.00
_cell.angle_beta   90.00
_cell.angle_gamma   90.00
#
_symmetry.space_group_name_H-M   'P 1'
#
loop_
_entity.id
_entity.type
_entity.pdbx_description
1 polymer ?
#
loop_
_entity_poly.entity_id
_entity_poly.type
_entity_poly.pdbx_seq_one_letter_code
_entity_poly.pdbx_strand_id
1 'polypeptide(L)'
;MCYNGLAQGFIYATVPTLVFDKSQKFLVFAILGGVNALNSLFFGKLSDLFARRVFIFAFGAFAHLIIFGLLLLLWKPPLDQNRMEIFIILIIGLSIGDTIYTTLIYSVIGIFYAETRPADAFACLRIFVAGSTAIGFIEQVFLTIPMQILCLILPMSASIITLIYEHYFVVSIDTGKSRKPIEKKNKEEVEVETQHQLILTTLSIKA
;
A
#
# COMPACT_ATOMS: atom_id res chain seq x y z
N MET A 1 -2.60 1.23 -4.75
CA MET A 1 -3.85 2.00 -4.59
C MET A 1 -5.08 1.09 -4.65
N CYS A 2 -5.29 0.37 -5.76
CA CYS A 2 -6.45 -0.52 -5.93
C CYS A 2 -6.57 -1.64 -4.87
N TYR A 3 -5.44 -2.25 -4.48
CA TYR A 3 -5.41 -3.25 -3.41
C TYR A 3 -6.09 -2.76 -2.13
N ASN A 4 -5.76 -1.54 -1.69
CA ASN A 4 -6.30 -0.97 -0.46
C ASN A 4 -7.83 -0.83 -0.53
N GLY A 5 -8.35 -0.39 -1.67
CA GLY A 5 -9.80 -0.30 -1.88
C GLY A 5 -10.48 -1.66 -1.89
N LEU A 6 -9.92 -2.65 -2.60
CA LEU A 6 -10.46 -4.02 -2.62
C LEU A 6 -10.42 -4.68 -1.24
N ALA A 7 -9.33 -4.52 -0.49
CA ALA A 7 -9.20 -5.06 0.86
C ALA A 7 -10.27 -4.45 1.80
N GLN A 8 -10.50 -3.14 1.72
CA GLN A 8 -11.61 -2.49 2.44
C GLN A 8 -12.97 -3.02 1.98
N GLY A 9 -13.17 -3.21 0.67
CA GLY A 9 -14.38 -3.82 0.12
C GLY A 9 -14.62 -5.21 0.72
N PHE A 10 -13.61 -6.07 0.77
CA PHE A 10 -13.70 -7.39 1.39
C PHE A 10 -14.01 -7.31 2.90
N ILE A 11 -13.34 -6.42 3.63
CA ILE A 11 -13.57 -6.24 5.07
C ILE A 11 -15.01 -5.76 5.34
N TYR A 12 -15.51 -4.78 4.60
CA TYR A 12 -16.82 -4.17 4.87
C TYR A 12 -17.99 -4.87 4.17
N ALA A 13 -17.75 -5.61 3.09
CA ALA A 13 -18.79 -6.34 2.39
C ALA A 13 -18.84 -7.81 2.83
N THR A 14 -17.71 -8.50 2.87
CA THR A 14 -17.67 -9.95 3.07
C THR A 14 -17.70 -10.32 4.55
N VAL A 15 -16.85 -9.71 5.40
CA VAL A 15 -16.79 -10.07 6.83
C VAL A 15 -18.14 -9.96 7.58
N PRO A 16 -18.99 -8.93 7.38
CA PRO A 16 -20.29 -8.88 8.05
C PRO A 16 -21.27 -9.98 7.61
N THR A 17 -21.03 -10.65 6.48
CA THR A 17 -21.87 -11.80 6.07
C THR A 17 -21.47 -13.09 6.78
N LEU A 18 -20.28 -13.12 7.39
CA LEU A 18 -19.72 -14.29 8.07
C LEU A 18 -20.23 -14.44 9.51
N VAL A 19 -20.57 -13.33 10.14
CA VAL A 19 -21.19 -13.26 11.47
C VAL A 19 -22.70 -13.12 11.25
N PHE A 20 -23.54 -13.94 11.85
CA PHE A 20 -24.99 -13.78 11.66
C PHE A 20 -25.62 -12.79 12.66
N ASP A 21 -25.16 -12.81 13.91
CA ASP A 21 -25.71 -11.94 14.95
C ASP A 21 -25.29 -10.48 14.73
N LYS A 22 -26.27 -9.57 14.84
CA LYS A 22 -26.06 -8.13 14.65
C LYS A 22 -25.17 -7.54 15.75
N SER A 23 -25.35 -7.95 17.00
CA SER A 23 -24.55 -7.42 18.13
C SER A 23 -23.08 -7.80 17.97
N GLN A 24 -22.82 -9.05 17.62
CA GLN A 24 -21.48 -9.55 17.32
C GLN A 24 -20.81 -8.83 16.14
N LYS A 25 -21.55 -8.46 15.08
CA LYS A 25 -20.99 -7.63 13.99
C LYS A 25 -20.48 -6.30 14.51
N PHE A 26 -21.29 -5.59 15.30
CA PHE A 26 -20.89 -4.30 15.87
C PHE A 26 -19.64 -4.44 16.73
N LEU A 27 -19.54 -5.50 17.55
CA LEU A 27 -18.35 -5.77 18.35
C LEU A 27 -17.10 -5.98 17.47
N VAL A 28 -17.19 -6.81 16.43
CA VAL A 28 -16.07 -7.09 15.51
C VAL A 28 -15.59 -5.80 14.83
N PHE A 29 -16.50 -4.94 14.36
CA PHE A 29 -16.14 -3.67 13.74
C PHE A 29 -15.66 -2.61 14.73
N ALA A 30 -16.14 -2.63 15.97
CA ALA A 30 -15.60 -1.77 17.03
C ALA A 30 -14.15 -2.14 17.35
N ILE A 31 -13.85 -3.45 17.42
CA ILE A 31 -12.47 -3.96 17.57
C ILE A 31 -11.62 -3.56 16.36
N LEU A 32 -12.12 -3.74 15.14
CA LEU A 32 -11.44 -3.31 13.92
C LEU A 32 -11.02 -1.84 14.00
N GLY A 33 -11.96 -0.94 14.34
CA GLY A 33 -11.69 0.49 14.44
C GLY A 33 -10.66 0.82 15.52
N GLY A 34 -10.80 0.22 16.71
CA GLY A 34 -9.86 0.42 17.82
C GLY A 34 -8.45 -0.05 17.48
N VAL A 35 -8.32 -1.25 16.90
CA VAL A 35 -7.03 -1.82 16.51
C VAL A 35 -6.42 -1.04 15.34
N ASN A 36 -7.22 -0.60 14.36
CA ASN A 36 -6.74 0.27 13.28
C ASN A 36 -6.17 1.59 13.80
N ALA A 37 -6.82 2.22 14.79
CA ALA A 37 -6.33 3.45 15.39
C ALA A 37 -4.99 3.24 16.13
N LEU A 38 -4.90 2.18 16.94
CA LEU A 38 -3.67 1.83 17.66
C LEU A 38 -2.52 1.50 16.70
N ASN A 39 -2.80 0.69 15.67
CA ASN A 39 -1.84 0.32 14.65
C ASN A 39 -1.40 1.54 13.83
N SER A 40 -2.28 2.51 13.54
CA SER A 40 -1.92 3.70 12.77
C SER A 40 -0.89 4.54 13.52
N LEU A 41 -1.09 4.72 14.84
CA LEU A 41 -0.14 5.40 15.70
C LEU A 41 1.19 4.64 15.79
N PHE A 42 1.12 3.32 15.94
CA PHE A 42 2.30 2.48 16.06
C PHE A 42 3.13 2.46 14.77
N PHE A 43 2.52 2.10 13.63
CA PHE A 43 3.20 1.99 12.34
C PHE A 43 3.57 3.35 11.74
N GLY A 44 2.81 4.40 12.04
CA GLY A 44 3.21 5.77 11.70
C GLY A 44 4.54 6.14 12.37
N LYS A 45 4.62 5.99 13.70
CA LYS A 45 5.86 6.23 14.45
C LYS A 45 6.99 5.29 14.05
N LEU A 46 6.68 4.01 13.80
CA LEU A 46 7.67 3.02 13.37
C LEU A 46 8.27 3.39 12.01
N SER A 47 7.45 3.87 11.09
CA SER A 47 7.87 4.33 9.78
C SER A 47 8.80 5.53 9.86
N ASP A 48 8.51 6.48 10.74
CA ASP A 48 9.36 7.65 10.94
C ASP A 48 10.69 7.29 11.60
N LEU A 49 10.70 6.32 12.53
CA LEU A 49 11.91 5.88 13.21
C LEU A 49 12.87 5.11 12.29
N PHE A 50 12.35 4.16 11.52
CA PHE A 50 13.20 3.26 10.73
C PHE A 50 13.55 3.80 9.36
N ALA A 51 12.83 4.81 8.86
CA ALA A 51 12.95 5.37 7.51
C ALA A 51 13.06 4.27 6.42
N ARG A 52 12.44 3.11 6.64
CA ARG A 52 12.52 1.88 5.84
C ARG A 52 11.12 1.41 5.49
N ARG A 53 10.39 2.26 4.78
CA ARG A 53 8.95 2.12 4.51
C ARG A 53 8.64 0.87 3.70
N VAL A 54 9.53 0.49 2.77
CA VAL A 54 9.38 -0.73 1.94
C VAL A 54 9.29 -2.00 2.79
N PHE A 55 10.12 -2.12 3.83
CA PHE A 55 10.09 -3.27 4.73
C PHE A 55 8.79 -3.33 5.53
N ILE A 56 8.25 -2.18 5.92
CA ILE A 56 6.98 -2.12 6.65
C ILE A 56 5.81 -2.50 5.73
N PHE A 57 5.82 -2.08 4.46
CA PHE A 57 4.87 -2.58 3.46
C PHE A 57 4.96 -4.09 3.25
N ALA A 58 6.17 -4.63 3.13
CA ALA A 58 6.37 -6.08 3.00
C ALA A 58 5.84 -6.84 4.21
N PHE A 59 6.04 -6.31 5.42
CA PHE A 59 5.45 -6.86 6.65
C PHE A 59 3.91 -6.83 6.62
N GLY A 60 3.31 -5.71 6.19
CA GLY A 60 1.86 -5.61 6.04
C GLY A 60 1.29 -6.59 5.01
N ALA A 61 1.95 -6.74 3.87
CA ALA A 61 1.59 -7.73 2.86
C ALA A 61 1.67 -9.16 3.38
N PHE A 62 2.72 -9.48 4.14
CA PHE A 62 2.90 -10.79 4.73
C PHE A 62 1.83 -11.08 5.79
N ALA A 63 1.47 -10.09 6.60
CA ALA A 63 0.37 -10.20 7.55
C ALA A 63 -0.97 -10.52 6.85
N HIS A 64 -1.27 -9.82 5.74
CA HIS A 64 -2.45 -10.14 4.93
C HIS A 64 -2.37 -11.52 4.30
N LEU A 65 -1.21 -11.93 3.76
CA LEU A 65 -1.04 -13.25 3.16
C LEU A 65 -1.27 -14.39 4.17
N ILE A 66 -0.76 -14.26 5.40
CA ILE A 66 -1.01 -15.24 6.48
C ILE A 66 -2.50 -15.37 6.74
N ILE A 67 -3.20 -14.24 6.87
CA ILE A 67 -4.63 -14.24 7.18
C ILE A 67 -5.46 -14.77 6.01
N PHE A 68 -5.10 -14.45 4.77
CA PHE A 68 -5.72 -15.03 3.57
C PHE A 68 -5.48 -16.53 3.47
N GLY A 69 -4.27 -17.00 3.80
CA GLY A 69 -3.97 -18.43 3.88
C GLY A 69 -4.79 -19.14 4.96
N LEU A 70 -4.89 -18.54 6.15
CA LEU A 70 -5.74 -19.03 7.23
C LEU A 70 -7.21 -19.08 6.83
N LEU A 71 -7.72 -18.03 6.18
CA LEU A 71 -9.06 -18.00 5.60
C LEU A 71 -9.23 -19.16 4.60
N LEU A 72 -8.34 -19.34 3.63
CA LEU A 72 -8.47 -20.43 2.65
C LEU A 72 -8.43 -21.84 3.29
N LEU A 73 -7.67 -22.03 4.36
CA LEU A 73 -7.52 -23.33 5.03
C LEU A 73 -8.65 -23.64 6.00
N LEU A 74 -9.05 -22.66 6.82
CA LEU A 74 -10.06 -22.80 7.87
C LEU A 74 -11.48 -22.60 7.33
N TRP A 75 -11.65 -21.90 6.20
CA TRP A 75 -12.96 -21.60 5.64
C TRP A 75 -13.52 -22.81 4.89
N LYS A 76 -14.07 -23.75 5.66
CA LYS A 76 -14.90 -24.86 5.18
C LYS A 76 -16.28 -24.75 5.84
N PRO A 77 -17.35 -24.42 5.08
CA PRO A 77 -18.69 -24.41 5.62
C PRO A 77 -19.10 -25.81 6.13
N PRO A 78 -19.89 -25.93 7.21
CA PRO A 78 -20.41 -24.85 8.08
C PRO A 78 -19.44 -24.49 9.21
N LEU A 79 -19.24 -23.18 9.42
CA LEU A 79 -18.45 -22.68 10.56
C LEU A 79 -19.30 -22.57 11.82
N ASP A 80 -18.73 -22.98 12.95
CA ASP A 80 -19.34 -22.86 14.27
C ASP A 80 -19.40 -21.39 14.70
N GLN A 81 -20.59 -20.82 14.63
CA GLN A 81 -20.87 -19.42 14.97
C GLN A 81 -20.67 -19.12 16.47
N ASN A 82 -20.62 -20.14 17.33
CA ASN A 82 -20.37 -19.93 18.76
C ASN A 82 -18.90 -19.57 19.04
N ARG A 83 -17.99 -19.79 18.09
CA ARG A 83 -16.56 -19.51 18.25
C ARG A 83 -16.19 -18.10 17.79
N MET A 84 -16.70 -17.11 18.53
CA MET A 84 -16.42 -15.68 18.27
C MET A 84 -14.94 -15.32 18.23
N GLU A 85 -14.11 -16.07 18.95
CA GLU A 85 -12.66 -15.87 18.99
C GLU A 85 -12.01 -15.93 17.60
N ILE A 86 -12.51 -16.79 16.70
CA ILE A 86 -11.98 -16.95 15.35
C ILE A 86 -12.19 -15.66 14.54
N PHE A 87 -13.36 -15.05 14.66
CA PHE A 87 -13.69 -13.80 13.97
C PHE A 87 -12.90 -12.61 14.53
N ILE A 88 -12.64 -12.60 15.84
CA ILE A 88 -11.82 -11.56 16.49
C ILE A 88 -10.36 -11.67 16.02
N ILE A 89 -9.78 -12.87 16.02
CA ILE A 89 -8.40 -13.08 15.54
C ILE A 89 -8.28 -12.68 14.07
N LEU A 90 -9.27 -13.05 13.25
CA LEU A 90 -9.31 -12.69 11.84
C LEU A 90 -9.36 -11.19 11.62
N ILE A 91 -10.23 -10.46 12.34
CA ILE A 91 -10.37 -9.01 12.14
C ILE A 91 -9.14 -8.25 12.61
N ILE A 92 -8.51 -8.71 13.71
CA ILE A 92 -7.24 -8.13 14.21
C ILE A 92 -6.13 -8.36 13.17
N GLY A 93 -6.05 -9.55 12.59
CA GLY A 93 -5.06 -9.83 11.56
C GLY A 93 -5.24 -9.00 10.29
N LEU A 94 -6.49 -8.89 9.80
CA LEU A 94 -6.82 -8.05 8.65
C LEU A 94 -6.55 -6.56 8.93
N SER A 95 -6.84 -6.11 10.15
CA SER A 95 -6.61 -4.75 10.64
C SER A 95 -5.15 -4.31 10.53
N ILE A 96 -4.21 -5.20 10.91
CA ILE A 96 -2.77 -4.88 10.88
C ILE A 96 -2.33 -4.54 9.46
N GLY A 97 -2.64 -5.40 8.49
CA GLY A 97 -2.27 -5.16 7.10
C GLY A 97 -2.98 -3.94 6.51
N ASP A 98 -4.29 -3.78 6.77
CA ASP A 98 -5.09 -2.65 6.27
C ASP A 98 -4.53 -1.33 6.78
N THR A 99 -4.18 -1.28 8.07
CA THR A 99 -3.61 -0.09 8.70
C THR A 99 -2.26 0.28 8.12
N ILE A 100 -1.38 -0.70 7.87
CA ILE A 100 -0.07 -0.44 7.27
C ILE A 100 -0.24 0.15 5.87
N TYR A 101 -1.07 -0.48 5.03
CA TYR A 101 -1.29 -0.02 3.67
C TYR A 101 -1.93 1.36 3.64
N THR A 102 -2.97 1.60 4.44
CA THR A 102 -3.63 2.91 4.52
C THR A 102 -2.70 3.98 5.07
N THR A 103 -2.00 3.75 6.18
CA THR A 103 -1.16 4.78 6.81
C THR A 103 0.04 5.14 5.94
N LEU A 104 0.72 4.13 5.37
CA LEU A 104 1.95 4.37 4.65
C LEU A 104 1.72 4.87 3.22
N ILE A 105 0.64 4.45 2.53
CA ILE A 105 0.42 4.88 1.13
C ILE A 105 0.26 6.39 1.03
N TYR A 106 -0.40 7.04 2.00
CA TYR A 106 -0.51 8.50 2.02
C TYR A 106 0.86 9.15 2.20
N SER A 107 1.70 8.59 3.07
CA SER A 107 3.04 9.12 3.25
C SER A 107 3.93 8.93 2.02
N VAL A 108 3.82 7.80 1.31
CA VAL A 108 4.60 7.53 0.09
C VAL A 108 4.20 8.49 -1.04
N ILE A 109 2.89 8.69 -1.25
CA ILE A 109 2.41 9.65 -2.25
C ILE A 109 2.88 11.06 -1.91
N GLY A 110 2.82 11.43 -0.62
CA GLY A 110 3.31 12.72 -0.14
C GLY A 110 4.80 12.95 -0.47
N ILE A 111 5.61 11.90 -0.45
CA ILE A 111 7.04 11.97 -0.81
C ILE A 111 7.21 12.10 -2.33
N PHE A 112 6.51 11.28 -3.13
CA PHE A 112 6.69 11.30 -4.59
C PHE A 112 6.18 12.56 -5.27
N TYR A 113 5.10 13.15 -4.76
CA TYR A 113 4.45 14.30 -5.39
C TYR A 113 4.64 15.60 -4.59
N ALA A 114 5.58 15.62 -3.63
CA ALA A 114 5.85 16.79 -2.78
C ALA A 114 6.10 18.08 -3.60
N GLU A 115 6.89 17.98 -4.66
CA GLU A 115 7.35 19.13 -5.45
C GLU A 115 6.46 19.48 -6.65
N THR A 116 5.44 18.65 -6.95
CA THR A 116 4.60 18.83 -8.13
C THR A 116 3.18 19.24 -7.76
N ARG A 117 2.28 18.26 -7.57
CA ARG A 117 0.86 18.48 -7.28
C ARG A 117 0.35 17.39 -6.32
N PRO A 118 0.68 17.50 -5.02
CA PRO A 118 0.31 16.47 -4.05
C PRO A 118 -1.21 16.32 -3.91
N ALA A 119 -1.96 17.43 -4.01
CA ALA A 119 -3.42 17.42 -3.92
C ALA A 119 -4.07 16.55 -5.02
N ASP A 120 -3.62 16.69 -6.27
CA ASP A 120 -4.12 15.92 -7.41
C ASP A 120 -3.81 14.42 -7.23
N ALA A 121 -2.60 14.09 -6.75
CA ALA A 121 -2.21 12.71 -6.50
C ALA A 121 -3.05 12.06 -5.38
N PHE A 122 -3.35 12.80 -4.31
CA PHE A 122 -4.25 12.33 -3.25
C PHE A 122 -5.69 12.18 -3.73
N ALA A 123 -6.18 13.09 -4.58
CA ALA A 123 -7.51 12.98 -5.19
C ALA A 123 -7.62 11.71 -6.05
N CYS A 124 -6.61 11.45 -6.90
CA CYS A 124 -6.53 10.22 -7.68
C CYS A 124 -6.51 8.97 -6.78
N LEU A 125 -5.70 8.96 -5.73
CA LEU A 125 -5.70 7.85 -4.76
C LEU A 125 -7.10 7.58 -4.22
N ARG A 126 -7.82 8.62 -3.79
CA ARG A 126 -9.17 8.48 -3.23
C ARG A 126 -10.16 7.92 -4.24
N ILE A 127 -10.09 8.35 -5.50
CA ILE A 127 -10.93 7.82 -6.59
C ILE A 127 -10.66 6.32 -6.78
N PHE A 128 -9.39 5.91 -6.89
CA PHE A 128 -9.04 4.50 -7.07
C PHE A 128 -9.43 3.65 -5.86
N VAL A 129 -9.21 4.13 -4.64
CA VAL A 129 -9.63 3.42 -3.42
C VAL A 129 -11.14 3.26 -3.40
N ALA A 130 -11.91 4.33 -3.62
CA ALA A 130 -13.37 4.26 -3.61
C ALA A 130 -13.92 3.35 -4.72
N GLY A 131 -13.40 3.45 -5.95
CA GLY A 131 -13.80 2.61 -7.06
C GLY A 131 -13.50 1.12 -6.79
N SER A 132 -12.31 0.82 -6.28
CA SER A 132 -11.95 -0.54 -5.89
C SER A 132 -12.75 -1.07 -4.70
N THR A 133 -13.12 -0.23 -3.74
CA THR A 133 -14.04 -0.63 -2.66
C THR A 133 -15.42 -0.99 -3.20
N ALA A 134 -15.95 -0.20 -4.14
CA ALA A 134 -17.22 -0.52 -4.80
C ALA A 134 -17.17 -1.86 -5.54
N ILE A 135 -16.05 -2.15 -6.24
CA ILE A 135 -15.83 -3.46 -6.86
C ILE A 135 -15.85 -4.58 -5.81
N GLY A 136 -15.20 -4.39 -4.65
CA GLY A 136 -15.23 -5.40 -3.58
C GLY A 136 -16.64 -5.70 -3.06
N PHE A 137 -17.53 -4.72 -3.00
CA PHE A 137 -18.95 -4.95 -2.68
C PHE A 137 -19.68 -5.76 -3.76
N ILE A 138 -19.36 -5.53 -5.03
CA ILE A 138 -19.92 -6.31 -6.15
C ILE A 138 -19.39 -7.74 -6.09
N GLU A 139 -18.08 -7.93 -5.89
CA GLU A 139 -17.45 -9.25 -5.76
C GLU A 139 -18.09 -10.09 -4.65
N GLN A 140 -18.50 -9.47 -3.55
CA GLN A 140 -19.19 -10.16 -2.46
C GLN A 140 -20.48 -10.88 -2.92
N VAL A 141 -21.21 -10.28 -3.86
CA VAL A 141 -22.49 -10.81 -4.35
C VAL A 141 -22.28 -11.93 -5.38
N PHE A 142 -21.28 -11.81 -6.25
CA PHE A 142 -21.10 -12.69 -7.40
C PHE A 142 -20.03 -13.78 -7.22
N LEU A 143 -19.07 -13.58 -6.33
CA LEU A 143 -17.92 -14.47 -6.16
C LEU A 143 -17.95 -15.21 -4.83
N THR A 144 -17.44 -16.44 -4.83
CA THR A 144 -17.20 -17.19 -3.60
C THR A 144 -16.00 -16.61 -2.85
N ILE A 145 -15.93 -16.83 -1.53
CA ILE A 145 -14.84 -16.30 -0.67
C ILE A 145 -13.44 -16.68 -1.18
N PRO A 146 -13.18 -17.93 -1.62
CA PRO A 146 -11.87 -18.27 -2.19
C PRO A 146 -11.52 -17.43 -3.42
N MET A 147 -12.49 -17.16 -4.29
CA MET A 147 -12.28 -16.33 -5.49
C MET A 147 -12.04 -14.87 -5.11
N GLN A 148 -12.76 -14.33 -4.13
CA GLN A 148 -12.51 -12.98 -3.61
C GLN A 148 -11.08 -12.84 -3.04
N ILE A 149 -10.60 -13.87 -2.32
CA ILE A 149 -9.23 -13.88 -1.78
C ILE A 149 -8.20 -13.90 -2.92
N LEU A 150 -8.44 -14.67 -3.99
CA LEU A 150 -7.57 -14.65 -5.17
C LEU A 150 -7.57 -13.27 -5.86
N CYS A 151 -8.74 -12.63 -5.96
CA CYS A 151 -8.87 -11.25 -6.44
C CYS A 151 -8.11 -10.22 -5.59
N LEU A 152 -7.83 -10.50 -4.31
CA LEU A 152 -7.02 -9.65 -3.44
C LEU A 152 -5.51 -9.90 -3.57
N ILE A 153 -5.10 -11.17 -3.72
CA ILE A 153 -3.69 -11.55 -3.80
C ILE A 153 -3.02 -10.96 -5.06
N LEU A 154 -3.73 -10.92 -6.19
CA LEU A 154 -3.22 -10.37 -7.46
C LEU A 154 -2.82 -8.88 -7.35
N PRO A 155 -3.72 -7.95 -6.97
CA PRO A 155 -3.38 -6.54 -6.80
C PRO A 155 -2.44 -6.29 -5.61
N MET A 156 -2.45 -7.13 -4.58
CA MET A 156 -1.44 -7.07 -3.50
C MET A 156 -0.05 -7.31 -4.07
N SER A 157 0.13 -8.38 -4.83
CA SER A 157 1.41 -8.74 -5.44
C SER A 157 1.89 -7.67 -6.42
N ALA A 158 0.99 -7.17 -7.28
CA ALA A 158 1.27 -6.05 -8.16
C ALA A 158 1.72 -4.80 -7.38
N SER A 159 1.05 -4.48 -6.25
CA SER A 159 1.42 -3.32 -5.43
C SER A 159 2.84 -3.43 -4.86
N ILE A 160 3.27 -4.62 -4.43
CA ILE A 160 4.62 -4.84 -3.89
C ILE A 160 5.66 -4.71 -5.00
N ILE A 161 5.39 -5.29 -6.17
CA ILE A 161 6.28 -5.21 -7.33
C ILE A 161 6.45 -3.75 -7.76
N THR A 162 5.36 -2.99 -7.85
CA THR A 162 5.42 -1.56 -8.18
C THR A 162 6.21 -0.78 -7.13
N LEU A 163 6.00 -1.03 -5.83
CA LEU A 163 6.74 -0.36 -4.76
C LEU A 163 8.24 -0.67 -4.81
N ILE A 164 8.62 -1.93 -5.07
CA ILE A 164 10.02 -2.33 -5.22
C ILE A 164 10.62 -1.64 -6.45
N TYR A 165 9.92 -1.67 -7.58
CA TYR A 165 10.37 -1.02 -8.81
C TYR A 165 10.61 0.48 -8.59
N GLU A 166 9.65 1.18 -8.00
CA GLU A 166 9.77 2.62 -7.71
C GLU A 166 10.92 2.92 -6.76
N HIS A 167 11.09 2.11 -5.71
CA HIS A 167 12.15 2.28 -4.72
C HIS A 167 13.55 2.14 -5.34
N TYR A 168 13.75 1.19 -6.26
CA TYR A 168 15.06 0.94 -6.88
C TYR A 168 15.34 1.83 -8.09
N PHE A 169 14.33 2.18 -8.90
CA PHE A 169 14.53 2.80 -10.22
C PHE A 169 14.12 4.27 -10.33
N VAL A 170 13.24 4.79 -9.47
CA VAL A 170 12.64 6.13 -9.66
C VAL A 170 13.04 7.09 -8.54
N VAL A 171 12.48 6.88 -7.35
CA VAL A 171 12.69 7.71 -6.17
C VAL A 171 12.71 6.76 -4.98
N SER A 172 13.74 6.87 -4.15
CA SER A 172 13.81 6.06 -2.95
C SER A 172 12.69 6.49 -2.00
N ILE A 173 11.73 5.58 -1.78
CA ILE A 173 10.58 5.77 -0.87
C ILE A 173 11.02 6.19 0.54
N ASP A 174 12.22 5.80 0.93
CA ASP A 174 12.79 6.01 2.25
C ASP A 174 13.41 7.40 2.43
N THR A 175 13.97 7.96 1.36
CA THR A 175 14.74 9.22 1.44
C THR A 175 14.15 10.36 0.61
N GLY A 176 13.17 10.08 -0.26
CA GLY A 176 12.61 11.04 -1.21
C GLY A 176 13.59 11.53 -2.28
N LYS A 177 14.84 11.06 -2.27
CA LYS A 177 15.85 11.47 -3.25
C LYS A 177 15.64 10.71 -4.55
N SER A 178 15.47 11.44 -5.65
CA SER A 178 15.47 10.88 -7.00
C SER A 178 16.85 10.30 -7.30
N ARG A 179 16.91 9.00 -7.56
CA ARG A 179 18.11 8.35 -8.10
C ARG A 179 18.03 8.50 -9.62
N LYS A 180 18.36 9.69 -10.13
CA LYS A 180 18.56 9.84 -11.57
C LYS A 180 19.59 8.79 -12.02
N PRO A 181 19.37 8.07 -13.13
CA PRO A 181 20.40 7.22 -13.69
C PRO A 181 21.63 8.09 -13.99
N ILE A 182 22.80 7.53 -13.68
CA ILE A 182 24.15 8.11 -13.79
C ILE A 182 24.40 8.83 -15.14
N GLU A 183 23.60 8.49 -16.16
CA GLU A 183 23.63 9.05 -17.51
C GLU A 183 23.38 10.57 -17.59
N LYS A 184 22.57 11.17 -16.70
CA LYS A 184 22.32 12.63 -16.73
C LYS A 184 23.48 13.44 -16.14
N LYS A 185 24.20 12.87 -15.17
CA LYS A 185 25.36 13.51 -14.55
C LYS A 185 26.56 13.54 -15.49
N ASN A 186 26.79 12.46 -16.25
CA ASN A 186 27.79 12.44 -17.31
C ASN A 186 27.45 13.40 -18.45
N LYS A 187 26.17 13.60 -18.82
CA LYS A 187 25.81 14.59 -19.84
C LYS A 187 26.04 16.04 -19.38
N GLU A 188 25.70 16.38 -18.14
CA GLU A 188 25.96 17.72 -17.59
C GLU A 188 27.47 17.97 -17.39
N GLU A 189 28.25 16.99 -16.91
CA GLU A 189 29.71 17.13 -16.79
C GLU A 189 30.39 17.25 -18.17
N VAL A 190 29.94 16.47 -19.17
CA VAL A 190 30.46 16.56 -20.55
C VAL A 190 30.06 17.87 -21.24
N GLU A 191 28.84 18.39 -21.02
CA GLU A 191 28.43 19.71 -21.56
C GLU A 191 29.24 20.86 -20.95
N VAL A 192 29.48 20.83 -19.64
CA VAL A 192 30.27 21.85 -18.93
C VAL A 192 31.74 21.80 -19.36
N GLU A 193 32.32 20.61 -19.52
CA GLU A 193 33.70 20.44 -20.00
C GLU A 193 33.86 20.88 -21.47
N THR A 194 32.87 20.59 -22.32
CA THR A 194 32.84 21.02 -23.74
C THR A 194 32.73 22.55 -23.85
N GLN A 195 31.91 23.19 -23.02
CA GLN A 195 31.82 24.67 -22.99
C GLN A 195 33.13 25.32 -22.51
N HIS A 196 33.80 24.74 -21.52
CA HIS A 196 35.06 25.26 -21.02
C HIS A 196 36.18 25.17 -22.06
N GLN A 197 36.24 24.07 -22.84
CA GLN A 197 37.19 23.94 -23.95
C GLN A 197 36.92 24.92 -25.11
N LEU A 198 35.65 25.20 -25.43
CA LEU A 198 35.27 26.19 -26.44
C LEU A 198 35.75 27.60 -26.07
N ILE A 199 35.59 27.99 -24.80
CA ILE A 199 36.03 29.31 -24.31
C ILE A 199 37.55 29.47 -24.42
N LEU A 200 38.32 28.44 -24.02
CA LEU A 200 39.78 28.47 -24.07
C LEU A 200 40.31 28.55 -25.52
N THR A 201 39.71 27.81 -26.45
CA THR A 201 40.09 27.85 -27.87
C THR A 201 39.81 29.24 -28.48
N THR A 202 38.69 29.86 -28.11
CA THR A 202 38.31 31.19 -28.63
C THR A 202 39.23 32.30 -28.11
N LEU A 203 39.75 32.16 -26.89
CA LEU A 203 40.71 33.11 -26.30
C LEU A 203 42.11 32.96 -26.92
N SER A 204 42.54 31.74 -27.25
CA SER A 204 43.84 31.49 -27.90
C SER A 204 43.94 32.00 -29.33
N ILE A 205 42.82 32.16 -30.06
CA ILE A 205 42.80 32.66 -31.44
C ILE A 205 42.82 34.20 -31.48
N LYS A 206 42.52 34.87 -30.36
CA LYS A 206 42.45 36.34 -30.26
C LYS A 206 43.72 36.99 -29.68
N ALA A 207 44.72 36.21 -29.29
CA ALA A 207 46.02 36.68 -28.81
C ALA A 207 47.08 36.56 -29.92
#